data_AF-A0A353T3H8-F1
#
_entry.id   AF-A0A353T3H8-F1
#
_cell.length_a   1.000
_cell.length_b   1.000
_cell.length_c   1.000
_cell.angle_alpha   90.00
_cell.angle_beta   90.00
_cell.angle_gamma   90.00
#
_symmetry.space_group_name_H-M   'P 1'
#
loop_
_entity.id
_entity.type
_entity.pdbx_description
1 polymer ?
#
loop_
_entity_poly.entity_id
_entity_poly.type
_entity_poly.pdbx_seq_one_letter_code
_entity_poly.pdbx_strand_id
1 'polypeptide(L)'
;MRRRIVRTLTSVLLAGMMLFAAGCDFSTNSGKAAKWDQQAGTFSTKHEKNGDALKEKNELPGDGIITKAQMKTIAGKDGSYEFYSVDSDTGITYTWIYEGKKIQKPIAQRMKVLFPKAKTEEVKESANHAAFGLGIALEKANLAAPVKLTLSLPEKLDADSIVLCRLADKKPEKMCDVSIGTDTKDGKEITTLSFSVLEMGDTYYLVGGKTNADETTASGEAVSDQTDPDKTASDQADPGKA
;
A
#
# COMPACT_ATOMS: atom_id res chain seq x y z
N MET A 1 24.43 48.13 28.24
CA MET A 1 23.51 48.03 29.41
C MET A 1 22.69 46.73 29.24
N ARG A 2 22.29 45.89 30.21
CA ARG A 2 21.89 45.99 31.64
C ARG A 2 20.48 46.58 31.92
N ARG A 3 19.57 45.70 32.40
CA ARG A 3 18.22 45.90 33.00
C ARG A 3 17.08 46.21 31.99
N ARG A 4 15.79 45.85 32.19
CA ARG A 4 15.00 44.82 32.93
C ARG A 4 13.64 45.43 33.34
N ILE A 5 12.53 44.99 32.73
CA ILE A 5 11.14 44.92 33.29
C ILE A 5 10.47 43.71 32.59
N VAL A 6 9.85 42.67 33.18
CA VAL A 6 9.51 42.20 34.55
C VAL A 6 8.07 42.48 35.06
N ARG A 7 7.20 41.45 34.90
CA ARG A 7 5.85 41.24 35.52
C ARG A 7 4.73 42.14 34.95
N THR A 8 3.42 41.84 35.07
CA THR A 8 2.64 40.86 35.87
C THR A 8 1.55 40.23 34.96
N LEU A 9 1.16 38.94 34.91
CA LEU A 9 1.29 37.72 35.76
C LEU A 9 0.10 37.48 36.74
N THR A 10 -0.96 36.79 36.28
CA THR A 10 -2.11 36.34 37.11
C THR A 10 -2.53 34.91 36.73
N SER A 11 -2.92 34.09 37.70
CA SER A 11 -3.25 32.66 37.52
C SER A 11 -4.71 32.36 37.89
N VAL A 12 -5.31 31.33 37.28
CA VAL A 12 -6.42 30.57 37.86
C VAL A 12 -6.10 29.09 37.73
N LEU A 13 -5.91 28.41 38.86
CA LEU A 13 -5.70 26.97 38.96
C LEU A 13 -6.70 26.47 40.00
N LEU A 14 -7.73 25.75 39.56
CA LEU A 14 -8.81 25.28 40.43
C LEU A 14 -8.61 23.79 40.72
N ALA A 15 -8.12 23.48 41.92
CA ALA A 15 -8.02 22.10 42.41
C ALA A 15 -9.37 21.67 43.02
N GLY A 16 -10.00 20.66 42.43
CA GLY A 16 -11.17 19.98 42.99
C GLY A 16 -10.77 18.63 43.58
N MET A 17 -10.49 18.59 44.89
CA MET A 17 -10.03 17.38 45.57
C MET A 17 -10.92 17.06 46.78
N MET A 18 -11.65 15.94 46.69
CA MET A 18 -12.20 15.25 47.86
C MET A 18 -11.77 13.79 47.82
N LEU A 19 -11.21 13.32 48.94
CA LEU A 19 -10.86 11.94 49.23
C LEU A 19 -11.87 11.39 50.23
N PHE A 20 -12.39 10.17 50.00
CA PHE A 20 -12.72 9.15 51.01
C PHE A 20 -13.06 7.84 50.24
N ALA A 21 -12.77 6.62 50.71
CA ALA A 21 -11.77 6.12 51.66
C ALA A 21 -11.70 4.57 51.54
N ALA A 22 -10.63 3.96 52.06
CA ALA A 22 -10.42 2.51 52.23
C ALA A 22 -10.34 1.64 50.94
N GLY A 23 -9.45 0.64 50.94
CA GLY A 23 -9.22 -0.27 49.80
C GLY A 23 -7.76 -0.63 49.53
N CYS A 24 -6.91 -0.68 50.56
CA CYS A 24 -5.54 -1.20 50.42
C CYS A 24 -5.50 -2.67 50.84
N ASP A 25 -5.20 -3.56 49.90
CA ASP A 25 -4.67 -4.88 50.21
C ASP A 25 -3.38 -5.09 49.40
N PHE A 26 -2.25 -5.03 50.11
CA PHE A 26 -0.91 -5.02 49.54
C PHE A 26 -0.14 -6.25 50.04
N SER A 27 -0.25 -7.34 49.29
CA SER A 27 0.53 -8.55 49.55
C SER A 27 1.86 -8.49 48.78
N THR A 28 2.93 -8.11 49.46
CA THR A 28 4.29 -8.20 48.91
C THR A 28 4.81 -9.61 48.92
N ASN A 29 5.40 -10.02 47.79
CA ASN A 29 6.71 -10.64 47.84
C ASN A 29 7.65 -9.97 46.82
N SER A 30 8.91 -9.81 47.23
CA SER A 30 9.98 -9.12 46.50
C SER A 30 10.74 -10.05 45.55
N GLY A 31 11.22 -9.54 44.41
CA GLY A 31 12.17 -10.28 43.58
C GLY A 31 12.65 -9.52 42.34
N LYS A 32 13.95 -9.18 42.29
CA LYS A 32 14.64 -8.73 41.06
C LYS A 32 14.58 -9.87 40.01
N ALA A 33 14.65 -9.66 38.70
CA ALA A 33 15.26 -8.56 37.95
C ALA A 33 14.61 -8.38 36.56
N ALA A 34 14.85 -7.23 35.91
CA ALA A 34 14.36 -6.96 34.56
C ALA A 34 15.28 -7.55 33.48
N LYS A 35 14.73 -8.37 32.56
CA LYS A 35 15.36 -8.59 31.24
C LYS A 35 14.36 -9.06 30.15
N TRP A 36 13.89 -8.09 29.37
CA TRP A 36 13.52 -8.21 27.96
C TRP A 36 12.58 -9.36 27.55
N ASP A 37 11.29 -9.22 27.85
CA ASP A 37 10.25 -10.11 27.32
C ASP A 37 9.52 -9.53 26.10
N GLN A 38 8.91 -10.40 25.29
CA GLN A 38 8.44 -10.06 23.95
C GLN A 38 7.10 -9.32 23.96
N GLN A 39 7.08 -8.04 23.57
CA GLN A 39 5.83 -7.28 23.35
C GLN A 39 5.15 -7.67 22.02
N ALA A 40 4.86 -8.95 21.84
CA ALA A 40 3.87 -9.41 20.88
C ALA A 40 2.48 -9.01 21.40
N GLY A 41 1.79 -8.12 20.68
CA GLY A 41 0.59 -7.44 21.19
C GLY A 41 -0.52 -8.38 21.66
N THR A 42 -0.78 -8.40 22.96
CA THR A 42 -1.91 -9.11 23.58
C THR A 42 -3.23 -8.41 23.25
N PHE A 43 -3.83 -8.78 22.12
CA PHE A 43 -5.22 -8.43 21.82
C PHE A 43 -6.17 -9.42 22.50
N SER A 44 -7.14 -8.89 23.24
CA SER A 44 -8.02 -9.66 24.13
C SER A 44 -8.80 -10.76 23.40
N THR A 45 -8.62 -12.00 23.84
CA THR A 45 -9.27 -13.21 23.30
C THR A 45 -10.75 -13.26 23.66
N LYS A 46 -11.58 -12.53 22.91
CA LYS A 46 -13.06 -12.59 23.03
C LYS A 46 -13.81 -12.86 21.72
N HIS A 47 -13.14 -13.47 20.73
CA HIS A 47 -13.80 -13.94 19.50
C HIS A 47 -13.23 -15.25 18.91
N GLU A 48 -12.60 -16.11 19.71
CA GLU A 48 -12.28 -17.49 19.28
C GLU A 48 -13.53 -18.39 19.33
N LYS A 49 -14.51 -18.12 18.46
CA LYS A 49 -15.37 -19.18 17.95
C LYS A 49 -14.48 -20.12 17.11
N ASN A 50 -14.59 -21.42 17.33
CA ASN A 50 -13.91 -22.41 16.50
C ASN A 50 -14.57 -22.43 15.11
N GLY A 51 -14.04 -21.63 14.18
CA GLY A 51 -14.60 -21.47 12.84
C GLY A 51 -14.43 -22.73 11.99
N ASP A 52 -15.33 -22.90 11.02
CA ASP A 52 -15.34 -24.06 10.12
C ASP A 52 -14.03 -24.22 9.35
N ALA A 53 -13.71 -25.46 8.99
CA ALA A 53 -12.51 -25.78 8.22
C ALA A 53 -12.54 -25.09 6.84
N LEU A 54 -11.43 -24.45 6.49
CA LEU A 54 -11.31 -23.72 5.23
C LEU A 54 -11.27 -24.69 4.04
N LYS A 55 -11.87 -24.23 2.94
CA LYS A 55 -11.92 -24.91 1.64
C LYS A 55 -10.84 -24.32 0.73
N GLU A 56 -10.63 -24.88 -0.45
CA GLU A 56 -9.72 -24.31 -1.47
C GLU A 56 -10.18 -22.92 -1.96
N LYS A 57 -11.48 -22.63 -1.89
CA LYS A 57 -12.06 -21.31 -2.18
C LYS A 57 -12.98 -20.88 -1.04
N ASN A 58 -12.76 -19.69 -0.50
CA ASN A 58 -13.48 -19.14 0.65
C ASN A 58 -13.91 -17.71 0.37
N GLU A 59 -15.17 -17.39 0.64
CA GLU A 59 -15.62 -15.99 0.73
C GLU A 59 -15.11 -15.39 2.04
N LEU A 60 -14.59 -14.17 1.99
CA LEU A 60 -14.15 -13.44 3.18
C LEU A 60 -15.35 -12.96 4.01
N PRO A 61 -15.31 -13.08 5.35
CA PRO A 61 -16.25 -12.38 6.23
C PRO A 61 -16.21 -10.86 6.00
N GLY A 62 -17.29 -10.14 6.34
CA GLY A 62 -17.41 -8.70 6.06
C GLY A 62 -16.40 -7.77 6.78
N ASP A 63 -15.74 -8.26 7.84
CA ASP A 63 -14.60 -7.60 8.50
C ASP A 63 -13.24 -7.95 7.84
N GLY A 64 -13.22 -8.93 6.94
CA GLY A 64 -12.04 -9.48 6.28
C GLY A 64 -11.12 -10.30 7.19
N ILE A 65 -11.60 -10.76 8.35
CA ILE A 65 -10.78 -11.47 9.33
C ILE A 65 -10.95 -12.99 9.19
N ILE A 66 -9.85 -13.68 8.89
CA ILE A 66 -9.77 -15.14 9.02
C ILE A 66 -9.05 -15.48 10.32
N THR A 67 -9.69 -16.28 11.18
CA THR A 67 -9.17 -16.57 12.53
C THR A 67 -7.92 -17.47 12.49
N LYS A 68 -7.12 -17.42 13.56
CA LYS A 68 -5.99 -18.33 13.77
C LYS A 68 -6.41 -19.81 13.75
N ALA A 69 -7.59 -20.12 14.29
CA ALA A 69 -8.18 -21.46 14.27
C ALA A 69 -8.43 -21.93 12.83
N GLN A 70 -9.07 -21.09 12.00
CA GLN A 70 -9.30 -21.37 10.58
C GLN A 70 -7.98 -21.54 9.81
N MET A 71 -7.02 -20.61 9.93
CA MET A 71 -5.71 -20.73 9.27
C MET A 71 -4.94 -22.00 9.66
N LYS A 72 -5.12 -22.49 10.90
CA LYS A 72 -4.54 -23.77 11.33
C LYS A 72 -5.12 -24.98 10.56
N THR A 73 -6.32 -24.89 10.00
CA THR A 73 -6.93 -25.99 9.23
C THR A 73 -6.28 -26.23 7.86
N ILE A 74 -5.48 -25.28 7.36
CA ILE A 74 -4.75 -25.38 6.08
C ILE A 74 -3.21 -25.36 6.24
N ALA A 75 -2.71 -25.03 7.44
CA ALA A 75 -1.29 -24.96 7.73
C ALA A 75 -0.56 -26.28 7.45
N GLY A 76 0.50 -26.22 6.65
CA GLY A 76 1.32 -27.36 6.25
C GLY A 76 0.72 -28.29 5.20
N LYS A 77 -0.52 -28.06 4.73
CA LYS A 77 -1.17 -28.90 3.72
C LYS A 77 -0.76 -28.54 2.30
N ASP A 78 -0.58 -29.55 1.46
CA ASP A 78 -0.56 -29.35 0.01
C ASP A 78 -1.90 -28.80 -0.49
N GLY A 79 -1.85 -27.81 -1.39
CA GLY A 79 -3.03 -27.10 -1.91
C GLY A 79 -2.87 -25.59 -1.93
N SER A 80 -3.70 -24.94 -2.75
CA SER A 80 -3.86 -23.49 -2.84
C SER A 80 -5.20 -23.10 -2.23
N TYR A 81 -5.20 -22.03 -1.44
CA TYR A 81 -6.32 -21.58 -0.64
C TYR A 81 -6.63 -20.12 -0.97
N GLU A 82 -7.71 -19.91 -1.71
CA GLU A 82 -8.23 -18.61 -2.12
C GLU A 82 -9.17 -18.03 -1.07
N PHE A 83 -9.02 -16.74 -0.80
CA PHE A 83 -9.91 -15.95 0.05
C PHE A 83 -10.34 -14.69 -0.73
N TYR A 84 -11.61 -14.64 -1.15
CA TYR A 84 -12.10 -13.61 -2.06
C TYR A 84 -13.18 -12.72 -1.44
N SER A 85 -13.29 -11.49 -1.93
CA SER A 85 -14.44 -10.61 -1.72
C SER A 85 -14.63 -9.66 -2.91
N VAL A 86 -15.74 -8.93 -2.92
CA VAL A 86 -16.00 -7.85 -3.87
C VAL A 86 -16.19 -6.56 -3.09
N ASP A 87 -15.45 -5.52 -3.45
CA ASP A 87 -15.69 -4.17 -2.93
C ASP A 87 -16.93 -3.58 -3.59
N SER A 88 -17.90 -3.12 -2.77
CA SER A 88 -19.21 -2.65 -3.25
C SER A 88 -19.15 -1.35 -4.06
N ASP A 89 -18.13 -0.54 -3.81
CA ASP A 89 -18.08 0.86 -4.25
C ASP A 89 -17.29 1.00 -5.57
N THR A 90 -16.38 0.05 -5.82
CA THR A 90 -15.58 -0.06 -7.04
C THR A 90 -15.93 -1.26 -7.92
N GLY A 91 -16.64 -2.26 -7.39
CA GLY A 91 -16.91 -3.53 -8.07
C GLY A 91 -15.68 -4.44 -8.23
N ILE A 92 -14.52 -4.04 -7.72
CA ILE A 92 -13.27 -4.80 -7.82
C ILE A 92 -13.39 -6.06 -6.96
N THR A 93 -13.19 -7.22 -7.59
CA THR A 93 -13.04 -8.49 -6.87
C THR A 93 -11.59 -8.62 -6.43
N TYR A 94 -11.33 -8.93 -5.17
CA TYR A 94 -9.97 -9.15 -4.67
C TYR A 94 -9.83 -10.54 -4.04
N THR A 95 -8.77 -11.25 -4.40
CA THR A 95 -8.53 -12.65 -4.00
C THR A 95 -7.10 -12.80 -3.47
N TRP A 96 -6.98 -13.18 -2.21
CA TRP A 96 -5.73 -13.57 -1.58
C TRP A 96 -5.50 -15.07 -1.80
N ILE A 97 -4.28 -15.46 -2.16
CA ILE A 97 -3.94 -16.84 -2.53
C ILE A 97 -2.78 -17.32 -1.65
N TYR A 98 -3.09 -18.28 -0.76
CA TYR A 98 -2.15 -18.93 0.14
C TYR A 98 -1.85 -20.36 -0.27
N GLU A 99 -0.58 -20.73 -0.37
CA GLU A 99 -0.18 -22.14 -0.40
C GLU A 99 -0.12 -22.69 1.03
N GLY A 100 -0.93 -23.71 1.35
CA GLY A 100 -1.03 -24.26 2.71
C GLY A 100 0.32 -24.71 3.28
N LYS A 101 1.15 -25.30 2.41
CA LYS A 101 2.50 -25.81 2.69
C LYS A 101 3.49 -24.72 3.15
N LYS A 102 3.25 -23.46 2.77
CA LYS A 102 4.07 -22.31 3.20
C LYS A 102 3.66 -21.76 4.57
N ILE A 103 2.45 -22.05 5.05
CA ILE A 103 1.95 -21.60 6.36
C ILE A 103 2.51 -22.53 7.46
N GLN A 104 3.67 -22.16 8.02
CA GLN A 104 4.30 -22.89 9.14
C GLN A 104 3.75 -22.48 10.51
N LYS A 105 3.38 -21.20 10.68
CA LYS A 105 2.94 -20.62 11.96
C LYS A 105 1.59 -19.92 11.76
N PRO A 106 0.45 -20.65 11.85
CA PRO A 106 -0.86 -20.04 11.66
C PRO A 106 -1.12 -18.96 12.71
N ILE A 107 -1.56 -17.81 12.21
CA ILE A 107 -1.98 -16.61 12.93
C ILE A 107 -3.28 -16.11 12.30
N ALA A 108 -4.03 -15.25 12.99
CA ALA A 108 -5.18 -14.59 12.38
C ALA A 108 -4.72 -13.66 11.24
N GLN A 109 -5.52 -13.53 10.19
CA GLN A 109 -5.21 -12.73 9.01
C GLN A 109 -6.28 -11.65 8.79
N ARG A 110 -5.82 -10.46 8.39
CA ARG A 110 -6.64 -9.31 8.04
C ARG A 110 -6.49 -9.10 6.54
N MET A 111 -7.50 -9.56 5.80
CA MET A 111 -7.49 -9.64 4.34
C MET A 111 -8.43 -8.62 3.68
N LYS A 112 -9.05 -7.72 4.46
CA LYS A 112 -9.86 -6.64 3.89
C LYS A 112 -8.97 -5.68 3.09
N VAL A 113 -9.29 -5.52 1.82
CA VAL A 113 -8.70 -4.50 0.95
C VAL A 113 -9.67 -3.34 0.86
N LEU A 114 -9.15 -2.10 0.85
CA LEU A 114 -9.91 -0.88 0.58
C LEU A 114 -9.25 -0.14 -0.59
N PHE A 115 -10.04 0.55 -1.40
CA PHE A 115 -9.58 1.24 -2.62
C PHE A 115 -9.66 2.78 -2.50
N PRO A 116 -8.78 3.43 -1.71
CA PRO A 116 -8.81 4.87 -1.54
C PRO A 116 -8.44 5.62 -2.83
N LYS A 117 -9.15 6.73 -3.09
CA LYS A 117 -8.85 7.68 -4.17
C LYS A 117 -7.88 8.80 -3.73
N ALA A 118 -7.50 8.83 -2.45
CA ALA A 118 -6.62 9.85 -1.90
C ALA A 118 -5.20 9.70 -2.45
N LYS A 119 -4.60 10.81 -2.92
CA LYS A 119 -3.26 10.90 -3.53
C LYS A 119 -3.03 10.09 -4.82
N THR A 120 -4.01 9.33 -5.31
CA THR A 120 -3.84 8.51 -6.52
C THR A 120 -3.39 9.34 -7.73
N GLU A 121 -3.91 10.57 -7.89
CA GLU A 121 -3.49 11.49 -8.96
C GLU A 121 -2.10 12.10 -8.71
N GLU A 122 -1.77 12.54 -7.48
CA GLU A 122 -0.40 12.98 -7.07
C GLU A 122 0.64 11.90 -7.39
N VAL A 123 0.28 10.63 -7.17
CA VAL A 123 1.12 9.46 -7.45
C VAL A 123 1.23 9.17 -8.95
N LYS A 124 0.16 9.33 -9.74
CA LYS A 124 0.20 9.20 -11.21
C LYS A 124 1.05 10.29 -11.86
N GLU A 125 0.86 11.55 -11.48
CA GLU A 125 1.67 12.69 -11.94
C GLU A 125 3.16 12.42 -11.68
N SER A 126 3.49 12.00 -10.45
CA SER A 126 4.85 11.68 -10.03
C SER A 126 5.43 10.39 -10.66
N ALA A 127 4.59 9.56 -11.29
CA ALA A 127 4.96 8.31 -11.97
C ALA A 127 4.98 8.50 -13.50
N ASN A 128 5.66 9.55 -13.98
CA ASN A 128 5.72 9.92 -15.41
C ASN A 128 4.33 10.10 -16.05
N HIS A 129 3.42 10.80 -15.36
CA HIS A 129 2.03 11.02 -15.78
C HIS A 129 1.26 9.72 -16.13
N ALA A 130 1.42 8.67 -15.31
CA ALA A 130 0.82 7.36 -15.52
C ALA A 130 -0.69 7.43 -15.80
N ALA A 131 -1.13 6.81 -16.90
CA ALA A 131 -2.53 6.82 -17.33
C ALA A 131 -3.45 6.11 -16.31
N PHE A 132 -2.99 5.00 -15.75
CA PHE A 132 -3.68 4.24 -14.72
C PHE A 132 -3.11 4.51 -13.33
N GLY A 133 -3.99 4.63 -12.34
CA GLY A 133 -3.64 4.62 -10.92
C GLY A 133 -4.77 4.04 -10.08
N LEU A 134 -4.45 3.14 -9.15
CA LEU A 134 -5.38 2.56 -8.17
C LEU A 134 -4.71 2.48 -6.81
N GLY A 135 -5.26 3.20 -5.82
CA GLY A 135 -4.85 3.10 -4.42
C GLY A 135 -5.40 1.82 -3.77
N ILE A 136 -4.58 1.20 -2.92
CA ILE A 136 -4.85 -0.06 -2.22
C ILE A 136 -4.39 0.10 -0.77
N ALA A 137 -5.32 0.24 0.16
CA ALA A 137 -5.00 0.23 1.59
C ALA A 137 -5.14 -1.18 2.17
N LEU A 138 -4.08 -1.63 2.86
CA LEU A 138 -4.00 -2.95 3.49
C LEU A 138 -3.85 -2.78 5.02
N GLU A 139 -4.72 -3.41 5.81
CA GLU A 139 -4.69 -3.23 7.27
C GLU A 139 -3.39 -3.80 7.89
N LYS A 140 -2.89 -3.16 8.97
CA LYS A 140 -1.61 -3.54 9.59
C LYS A 140 -1.69 -4.92 10.25
N ALA A 141 -1.10 -5.91 9.60
CA ALA A 141 -1.05 -7.30 10.06
C ALA A 141 0.28 -7.98 9.69
N ASN A 142 0.64 -9.02 10.44
CA ASN A 142 1.68 -9.96 10.00
C ASN A 142 1.05 -11.00 9.07
N LEU A 143 1.72 -11.34 7.97
CA LEU A 143 1.26 -12.39 7.05
C LEU A 143 1.62 -13.79 7.59
N ALA A 144 0.73 -14.77 7.40
CA ALA A 144 0.93 -16.15 7.90
C ALA A 144 1.95 -16.95 7.06
N ALA A 145 2.20 -16.50 5.83
CA ALA A 145 3.16 -16.98 4.84
C ALA A 145 3.31 -15.90 3.75
N PRO A 146 4.28 -16.00 2.81
CA PRO A 146 4.23 -15.24 1.56
C PRO A 146 2.91 -15.49 0.83
N VAL A 147 2.28 -14.43 0.33
CA VAL A 147 0.93 -14.48 -0.27
C VAL A 147 0.90 -13.69 -1.59
N LYS A 148 0.08 -14.16 -2.53
CA LYS A 148 -0.27 -13.42 -3.74
C LYS A 148 -1.64 -12.75 -3.55
N LEU A 149 -1.76 -11.49 -3.97
CA LEU A 149 -3.03 -10.79 -4.14
C LEU A 149 -3.32 -10.65 -5.63
N THR A 150 -4.54 -11.03 -6.02
CA THR A 150 -5.08 -10.82 -7.37
C THR A 150 -6.27 -9.87 -7.26
N LEU A 151 -6.30 -8.82 -8.07
CA LEU A 151 -7.47 -7.96 -8.27
C LEU A 151 -8.07 -8.24 -9.64
N SER A 152 -9.36 -8.50 -9.71
CA SER A 152 -10.12 -8.51 -10.97
C SER A 152 -10.92 -7.21 -11.06
N LEU A 153 -10.54 -6.34 -12.00
CA LEU A 153 -11.21 -5.07 -12.25
C LEU A 153 -12.60 -5.31 -12.89
N PRO A 154 -13.56 -4.37 -12.76
CA PRO A 154 -14.88 -4.51 -13.39
C PRO A 154 -14.85 -4.35 -14.92
N GLU A 155 -13.76 -3.81 -15.48
CA GLU A 155 -13.58 -3.50 -16.90
C GLU A 155 -12.18 -3.88 -17.38
N LYS A 156 -11.98 -3.92 -18.71
CA LYS A 156 -10.66 -4.10 -19.31
C LYS A 156 -9.86 -2.80 -19.24
N LEU A 157 -8.63 -2.90 -18.76
CA LEU A 157 -7.68 -1.81 -18.67
C LEU A 157 -6.75 -1.80 -19.89
N ASP A 158 -6.52 -0.61 -20.46
CA ASP A 158 -5.68 -0.39 -21.64
C ASP A 158 -4.22 -0.12 -21.23
N ALA A 159 -3.57 -1.12 -20.61
CA ALA A 159 -2.20 -1.03 -20.12
C ALA A 159 -1.40 -2.31 -20.42
N ASP A 160 -0.10 -2.14 -20.73
CA ASP A 160 0.87 -3.23 -20.94
C ASP A 160 1.87 -3.38 -19.78
N SER A 161 2.04 -2.33 -18.97
CA SER A 161 2.98 -2.25 -17.87
C SER A 161 2.32 -1.59 -16.65
N ILE A 162 2.33 -2.28 -15.51
CA ILE A 162 1.87 -1.80 -14.21
C ILE A 162 2.86 -2.25 -13.14
N VAL A 163 3.14 -1.34 -12.20
CA VAL A 163 3.98 -1.58 -11.03
C VAL A 163 3.21 -1.27 -9.75
N LEU A 164 3.55 -1.97 -8.67
CA LEU A 164 3.11 -1.61 -7.32
C LEU A 164 4.14 -0.66 -6.72
N CYS A 165 3.68 0.49 -6.24
CA CYS A 165 4.49 1.51 -5.58
C CYS A 165 3.99 1.80 -4.16
N ARG A 166 4.90 2.28 -3.30
CA ARG A 166 4.56 3.01 -2.07
C ARG A 166 4.93 4.48 -2.22
N LEU A 167 4.35 5.35 -1.38
CA LEU A 167 4.60 6.79 -1.43
C LEU A 167 5.57 7.22 -0.31
N ALA A 168 6.86 7.38 -0.64
CA ALA A 168 7.90 7.85 0.28
C ALA A 168 8.36 9.26 -0.12
N ASP A 169 8.47 10.19 0.83
CA ASP A 169 8.88 11.60 0.59
C ASP A 169 8.19 12.28 -0.61
N LYS A 170 6.90 11.98 -0.78
CA LYS A 170 6.03 12.39 -1.91
C LYS A 170 6.43 11.86 -3.30
N LYS A 171 7.24 10.80 -3.38
CA LYS A 171 7.58 10.11 -4.62
C LYS A 171 7.12 8.64 -4.60
N PRO A 172 6.66 8.10 -5.74
CA PRO A 172 6.37 6.68 -5.86
C PRO A 172 7.67 5.86 -5.91
N GLU A 173 7.91 5.05 -4.88
CA GLU A 173 8.95 4.02 -4.88
C GLU A 173 8.37 2.70 -5.40
N LYS A 174 8.89 2.18 -6.51
CA LYS A 174 8.53 0.85 -7.03
C LYS A 174 8.91 -0.25 -6.04
N MET A 175 7.95 -1.09 -5.71
CA MET A 175 8.12 -2.28 -4.86
C MET A 175 8.25 -3.56 -5.69
N CYS A 176 7.38 -3.75 -6.69
CA CYS A 176 7.39 -4.90 -7.59
C CYS A 176 6.66 -4.63 -8.91
N ASP A 177 6.96 -5.44 -9.92
CA ASP A 177 6.17 -5.53 -11.16
C ASP A 177 4.89 -6.34 -10.93
N VAL A 178 3.84 -5.98 -11.65
CA VAL A 178 2.50 -6.57 -11.49
C VAL A 178 2.17 -7.35 -12.75
N SER A 179 1.86 -8.64 -12.60
CA SER A 179 1.43 -9.45 -13.74
C SER A 179 0.02 -9.02 -14.17
N ILE A 180 -0.08 -8.54 -15.41
CA ILE A 180 -1.37 -8.21 -16.05
C ILE A 180 -1.88 -9.45 -16.77
N GLY A 181 -3.16 -9.75 -16.60
CA GLY A 181 -3.87 -10.80 -17.35
C GLY A 181 -5.26 -10.33 -17.78
N THR A 182 -5.90 -11.11 -18.65
CA THR A 182 -7.28 -10.89 -19.10
C THR A 182 -8.12 -12.10 -18.71
N ASP A 183 -9.34 -11.86 -18.26
CA ASP A 183 -10.35 -12.89 -17.94
C ASP A 183 -11.72 -12.48 -18.53
N THR A 184 -12.70 -13.38 -18.55
CA THR A 184 -14.07 -13.10 -19.03
C THR A 184 -15.08 -13.18 -17.90
N LYS A 185 -15.74 -12.07 -17.60
CA LYS A 185 -16.82 -12.00 -16.60
C LYS A 185 -18.08 -11.45 -17.24
N ASP A 186 -19.19 -12.17 -17.09
CA ASP A 186 -20.52 -11.82 -17.63
C ASP A 186 -20.51 -11.49 -19.14
N GLY A 187 -19.66 -12.19 -19.90
CA GLY A 187 -19.48 -12.01 -21.35
C GLY A 187 -18.61 -10.82 -21.76
N LYS A 188 -17.99 -10.12 -20.81
CA LYS A 188 -17.05 -9.01 -21.05
C LYS A 188 -15.62 -9.42 -20.70
N GLU A 189 -14.65 -8.95 -21.48
CA GLU A 189 -13.24 -8.99 -21.05
C GLU A 189 -13.01 -8.04 -19.88
N ILE A 190 -12.27 -8.51 -18.87
CA ILE A 190 -11.84 -7.74 -17.71
C ILE A 190 -10.34 -7.94 -17.47
N THR A 191 -9.69 -6.97 -16.83
CA THR A 191 -8.27 -7.10 -16.47
C THR A 191 -8.10 -7.68 -15.07
N THR A 192 -7.16 -8.62 -14.94
CA THR A 192 -6.67 -9.14 -13.67
C THR A 192 -5.26 -8.63 -13.40
N LEU A 193 -5.03 -8.12 -12.18
CA LEU A 193 -3.75 -7.57 -11.73
C LEU A 193 -3.22 -8.42 -10.57
N SER A 194 -2.01 -8.96 -10.72
CA SER A 194 -1.48 -10.05 -9.89
C SER A 194 -0.10 -9.70 -9.32
N PHE A 195 0.03 -9.66 -7.99
CA PHE A 195 1.31 -9.34 -7.33
C PHE A 195 1.50 -10.05 -5.98
N SER A 196 2.75 -10.21 -5.55
CA SER A 196 3.09 -10.70 -4.21
C SER A 196 2.99 -9.56 -3.21
N VAL A 197 2.33 -9.79 -2.07
CA VAL A 197 2.22 -8.78 -1.01
C VAL A 197 3.47 -8.85 -0.12
N LEU A 198 4.25 -7.77 -0.13
CA LEU A 198 5.55 -7.68 0.56
C LEU A 198 5.44 -7.02 1.95
N GLU A 199 4.58 -6.01 2.07
CA GLU A 199 4.39 -5.19 3.28
C GLU A 199 2.87 -4.99 3.53
N MET A 200 2.50 -4.65 4.77
CA MET A 200 1.10 -4.47 5.21
C MET A 200 1.02 -3.29 6.18
N GLY A 201 -0.10 -2.55 6.17
CA GLY A 201 -0.37 -1.46 7.12
C GLY A 201 -0.21 -0.04 6.58
N ASP A 202 -0.23 0.14 5.25
CA ASP A 202 -0.20 1.44 4.58
C ASP A 202 -1.08 1.41 3.30
N THR A 203 -1.12 2.53 2.57
CA THR A 203 -1.70 2.64 1.22
C THR A 203 -0.61 2.53 0.15
N TYR A 204 -0.73 1.48 -0.66
CA TYR A 204 0.08 1.24 -1.85
C TYR A 204 -0.69 1.68 -3.09
N TYR A 205 0.01 1.84 -4.21
CA TYR A 205 -0.57 2.34 -5.46
C TYR A 205 -0.13 1.45 -6.62
N LEU A 206 -1.07 0.88 -7.35
CA LEU A 206 -0.79 0.35 -8.68
C LEU A 206 -0.78 1.53 -9.64
N VAL A 207 0.31 1.73 -10.38
CA VAL A 207 0.42 2.74 -11.44
C VAL A 207 0.98 2.12 -12.71
N GLY A 208 0.55 2.64 -13.86
CA GLY A 208 0.98 2.14 -15.16
C GLY A 208 0.23 2.74 -16.34
N GLY A 209 0.32 2.08 -17.47
CA GLY A 209 -0.27 2.52 -18.74
C GLY A 209 0.27 1.71 -19.91
N LYS A 210 0.41 2.35 -21.07
CA LYS A 210 1.13 1.81 -22.22
C LYS A 210 2.57 2.28 -22.24
N THR A 211 3.48 1.37 -22.55
CA THR A 211 4.86 1.71 -22.91
C THR A 211 4.88 2.33 -24.31
N ASN A 212 5.16 3.63 -24.38
CA ASN A 212 5.48 4.26 -25.65
C ASN A 212 6.86 3.76 -26.08
N ALA A 213 6.97 3.23 -27.30
CA ALA A 213 8.22 2.64 -27.82
C ALA A 213 9.29 3.68 -28.23
N ASP A 214 9.18 4.91 -27.74
CA ASP A 214 10.02 6.06 -28.09
C ASP A 214 10.20 7.01 -26.89
N GLU A 215 10.97 6.56 -25.89
CA GLU A 215 11.65 7.48 -24.97
C GLU A 215 13.08 7.72 -25.48
N THR A 216 13.20 8.52 -26.55
CA THR A 216 14.48 9.10 -26.95
C THR A 216 15.00 10.00 -25.82
N THR A 217 16.20 9.69 -25.30
CA THR A 217 16.74 10.27 -24.06
C THR A 217 17.10 11.76 -24.18
N ALA A 218 16.26 12.66 -23.66
CA ALA A 218 16.53 14.10 -23.60
C ALA A 218 17.28 14.53 -22.32
N SER A 219 18.37 13.82 -21.97
CA SER A 219 19.19 14.14 -20.79
C SER A 219 20.29 15.16 -21.07
N GLY A 220 19.87 16.40 -21.34
CA GLY A 220 20.70 17.60 -21.20
C GLY A 220 21.62 17.94 -22.37
N GLU A 221 21.52 19.19 -22.82
CA GLU A 221 22.72 20.01 -23.00
C GLU A 221 22.47 21.42 -22.43
N ALA A 222 23.53 22.17 -22.16
CA ALA A 222 23.48 23.35 -21.30
C ALA A 222 23.21 24.67 -22.06
N VAL A 223 22.81 25.70 -21.32
CA VAL A 223 22.75 27.08 -21.82
C VAL A 223 24.15 27.57 -22.18
N SER A 224 24.33 28.02 -23.43
CA SER A 224 25.34 29.00 -23.81
C SER A 224 24.65 30.15 -24.56
N ASP A 225 24.66 31.33 -23.97
CA ASP A 225 24.15 32.59 -24.54
C ASP A 225 25.22 33.23 -25.47
N GLN A 226 24.85 34.31 -26.17
CA GLN A 226 25.69 35.18 -27.01
C GLN A 226 26.08 34.59 -28.40
N THR A 227 26.02 35.31 -29.54
CA THR A 227 25.64 36.71 -29.79
C THR A 227 25.13 36.93 -31.23
N ASP A 228 24.21 37.90 -31.41
CA ASP A 228 23.89 38.59 -32.68
C ASP A 228 25.06 39.48 -33.18
N PRO A 229 24.99 40.14 -34.37
CA PRO A 229 24.57 39.65 -35.70
C PRO A 229 25.50 40.16 -36.83
N ASP A 230 25.37 39.67 -38.08
CA ASP A 230 25.69 40.50 -39.26
C ASP A 230 24.91 40.10 -40.53
N LYS A 231 24.85 41.02 -41.51
CA LYS A 231 23.95 41.03 -42.65
C LYS A 231 24.66 41.55 -43.90
N THR A 232 25.15 40.64 -44.75
CA THR A 232 25.66 40.98 -46.09
C THR A 232 24.96 40.15 -47.16
N ALA A 233 24.54 40.79 -48.25
CA ALA A 233 23.94 40.14 -49.40
C ALA A 233 24.84 40.29 -50.63
N SER A 234 24.92 39.24 -51.45
CA SER A 234 25.41 39.30 -52.83
C SER A 234 24.70 38.23 -53.64
N ASP A 235 23.98 38.66 -54.67
CA ASP A 235 23.23 37.82 -55.61
C ASP A 235 24.12 37.46 -56.82
N GLN A 236 23.55 36.71 -57.76
CA GLN A 236 23.94 36.57 -59.17
C GLN A 236 25.08 35.58 -59.49
N ALA A 237 24.74 34.56 -60.30
CA ALA A 237 25.67 33.60 -60.90
C ALA A 237 25.78 33.76 -62.43
N ASP A 238 26.94 33.37 -62.95
CA ASP A 238 27.50 33.63 -64.28
C ASP A 238 26.80 32.93 -65.48
N PRO A 239 26.61 33.60 -66.65
CA PRO A 239 26.14 32.98 -67.88
C PRO A 239 27.28 32.51 -68.82
N GLY A 240 27.85 31.32 -68.56
CA GLY A 240 28.88 30.70 -69.41
C GLY A 240 28.33 29.95 -70.63
N LYS A 241 28.80 30.30 -71.84
CA LYS A 241 28.39 29.69 -73.13
C LYS A 241 29.56 29.02 -73.86
N ALA A 242 29.34 27.82 -74.38
CA ALA A 242 30.12 27.20 -75.46
C ALA A 242 29.14 26.61 -76.50
#